data_AF-A0A7D6IR97-F1
#
_entry.id   AF-A0A7D6IR97-F1
#
_cell.length_a   1.000
_cell.length_b   1.000
_cell.length_c   1.000
_cell.angle_alpha   90.00
_cell.angle_beta   90.00
_cell.angle_gamma   90.00
#
_symmetry.space_group_name_H-M   'P 1'
#
loop_
_entity.id
_entity.type
_entity.pdbx_description
1 polymer ?
#
loop_
_entity_poly.entity_id
_entity_poly.type
_entity_poly.pdbx_seq_one_letter_code
_entity_poly.pdbx_strand_id
1 'polypeptide(L)'
;MSEFHRRYPTGSIVSDLLQIHDGLFIVKTTLLVGDTILATGMAAAPTLEQAEDSARQRALQLLGIHLPVQTEAELIPRPAAALEAAPWSEASNTDLLLEPTTPPSPRRSKPAVKPSSEKPPTKREPVDLADEIAQTTVEMKRLGWTEAQGRACLLERYGKRSRQQLTDEELLDFLHFLQRQPSAGEPSF
;
A
#
# COMPACT_ATOMS: atom_id res chain seq x y z
N MET A 1 -6.82 27.73 0.05
CA MET A 1 -5.42 27.86 0.53
C MET A 1 -5.26 28.80 1.74
N SER A 2 -6.20 29.72 2.00
CA SER A 2 -5.96 30.84 2.93
C SER A 2 -6.09 30.55 4.43
N GLU A 3 -6.85 29.54 4.86
CA GLU A 3 -7.12 29.31 6.29
C GLU A 3 -5.91 28.74 7.05
N PHE A 4 -5.10 27.88 6.42
CA PHE A 4 -3.92 27.29 7.06
C PHE A 4 -2.81 28.32 7.27
N HIS A 5 -2.43 29.08 6.22
CA HIS A 5 -1.38 30.10 6.34
C HIS A 5 -1.77 31.27 7.25
N ARG A 6 -3.07 31.57 7.40
CA ARG A 6 -3.56 32.57 8.35
C ARG A 6 -3.33 32.15 9.81
N ARG A 7 -3.45 30.84 10.09
CA ARG A 7 -3.31 30.27 11.44
C ARG A 7 -1.88 29.83 11.74
N TYR A 8 -1.14 29.45 10.70
CA TYR A 8 0.24 28.99 10.75
C TYR A 8 1.06 29.67 9.63
N PRO A 9 1.58 30.89 9.87
CA PRO A 9 2.37 31.63 8.88
C PRO A 9 3.66 30.90 8.47
N THR A 10 4.17 30.05 9.36
CA THR A 10 5.36 29.20 9.16
C THR A 10 4.97 27.76 8.80
N GLY A 11 3.69 27.49 8.54
CA GLY A 11 3.21 26.17 8.19
C GLY A 11 3.50 25.82 6.73
N SER A 12 3.84 24.56 6.49
CA SER A 12 4.05 23.99 5.17
C SER A 12 3.02 22.90 4.90
N ILE A 13 2.47 22.88 3.69
CA ILE A 13 1.58 21.83 3.19
C ILE A 13 2.37 21.02 2.17
N VAL A 14 2.51 19.71 2.41
CA VAL A 14 3.25 18.81 1.52
C VAL A 14 2.29 17.75 0.98
N SER A 15 2.18 17.65 -0.35
CA SER A 15 1.36 16.65 -1.03
C SER A 15 2.28 15.58 -1.65
N ASP A 16 2.12 14.33 -1.23
CA ASP A 16 2.83 13.16 -1.76
C ASP A 16 1.85 12.29 -2.59
N LEU A 17 2.14 12.08 -3.87
CA LEU A 17 1.44 11.08 -4.67
C LEU A 17 2.00 9.70 -4.32
N LEU A 18 1.21 8.88 -3.63
CA LEU A 18 1.63 7.56 -3.17
C LEU A 18 1.54 6.51 -4.27
N GLN A 19 0.41 6.46 -4.98
CA GLN A 19 0.14 5.40 -5.94
C GLN A 19 -0.89 5.82 -6.98
N ILE A 20 -0.80 5.22 -8.18
CA ILE A 20 -1.83 5.30 -9.22
C ILE A 20 -2.32 3.88 -9.49
N HIS A 21 -3.62 3.64 -9.36
CA HIS A 21 -4.24 2.32 -9.51
C HIS A 21 -5.57 2.44 -10.26
N ASP A 22 -5.74 1.73 -11.38
CA ASP A 22 -6.97 1.79 -12.22
C ASP A 22 -7.43 3.20 -12.60
N GLY A 23 -6.48 4.12 -12.82
CA GLY A 23 -6.77 5.52 -13.09
C GLY A 23 -7.12 6.36 -11.87
N LEU A 24 -7.13 5.76 -10.66
CA LEU A 24 -7.25 6.47 -9.39
C LEU A 24 -5.87 6.86 -8.85
N PHE A 25 -5.70 8.13 -8.55
CA PHE A 25 -4.54 8.73 -7.92
C PHE A 25 -4.76 8.76 -6.42
N ILE A 26 -3.83 8.18 -5.66
CA ILE A 26 -3.83 8.17 -4.20
C ILE A 26 -2.82 9.19 -3.71
N VAL A 27 -3.29 10.27 -3.10
CA VAL A 27 -2.46 11.37 -2.60
C VAL A 27 -2.56 11.43 -1.07
N LYS A 28 -1.43 11.70 -0.43
CA LYS A 28 -1.31 11.98 1.00
C LYS A 28 -0.85 13.43 1.17
N THR A 29 -1.65 14.24 1.84
CA THR A 29 -1.30 15.62 2.19
C THR A 29 -0.98 15.72 3.67
N THR A 30 0.20 16.23 3.98
CA THR A 30 0.71 16.43 5.35
C THR A 30 0.79 17.92 5.63
N LEU A 31 0.23 18.36 6.76
CA LEU A 31 0.32 19.74 7.26
C LEU A 31 1.37 19.78 8.35
N LEU A 32 2.45 20.53 8.12
CA LEU A 32 3.59 20.64 9.02
C LEU A 32 3.73 22.08 9.52
N VAL A 33 4.20 22.25 10.74
CA VAL A 33 4.63 23.54 11.29
C VAL A 33 5.95 23.32 12.02
N GLY A 34 7.04 23.84 11.46
CA GLY A 34 8.39 23.44 11.86
C GLY A 34 8.57 21.93 11.65
N ASP A 35 9.02 21.22 12.68
CA ASP A 35 9.22 19.76 12.67
C ASP A 35 7.99 18.96 13.15
N THR A 36 6.88 19.63 13.47
CA THR A 36 5.67 18.96 13.99
C THR A 36 4.64 18.77 12.89
N ILE A 37 4.24 17.52 12.65
CA ILE A 37 3.09 17.20 11.79
C ILE A 37 1.81 17.49 12.58
N LEU A 38 1.00 18.41 12.09
CA LEU A 38 -0.27 18.78 12.71
C LEU A 38 -1.42 17.89 12.27
N ALA A 39 -1.47 17.53 10.98
CA ALA A 39 -2.49 16.65 10.43
C ALA A 39 -2.05 16.03 9.10
N THR A 40 -2.59 14.85 8.80
CA THR A 40 -2.38 14.16 7.52
C THR A 40 -3.72 13.74 6.97
N GLY A 41 -3.96 13.99 5.69
CA GLY A 41 -5.16 13.55 4.97
C GLY A 41 -4.78 12.72 3.75
N MET A 42 -5.52 11.63 3.52
CA MET A 42 -5.34 10.78 2.33
C MET A 42 -6.60 10.78 1.48
N ALA A 43 -6.46 10.74 0.16
CA ALA A 43 -7.59 10.57 -0.75
C ALA A 43 -7.20 9.85 -2.04
N ALA A 44 -8.18 9.17 -2.62
CA ALA A 44 -8.09 8.51 -3.91
C ALA A 44 -9.11 9.13 -4.86
N ALA A 45 -8.70 9.59 -6.04
CA ALA A 45 -9.59 10.19 -7.03
C ALA A 45 -9.12 9.91 -8.47
N PRO A 46 -10.01 9.93 -9.49
CA PRO A 46 -9.66 9.61 -10.88
C PRO A 46 -8.75 10.64 -11.55
N THR A 47 -8.50 11.79 -10.92
CA THR A 47 -7.52 12.77 -11.38
C THR A 47 -6.61 13.18 -10.22
N LEU A 48 -5.37 13.54 -10.56
CA LEU A 48 -4.39 14.01 -9.58
C LEU A 48 -4.88 15.23 -8.80
N GLU A 49 -5.43 16.22 -9.52
CA GLU A 49 -5.95 17.46 -8.93
C GLU A 49 -7.06 17.18 -7.92
N GLN A 50 -8.02 16.31 -8.26
CA GLN A 50 -9.10 15.93 -7.35
C GLN A 50 -8.59 15.15 -6.13
N ALA A 51 -7.60 14.28 -6.32
CA ALA A 51 -7.03 13.47 -5.25
C ALA A 51 -6.28 14.36 -4.26
N GLU A 52 -5.48 15.31 -4.75
CA GLU A 52 -4.80 16.28 -3.92
C GLU A 52 -5.78 17.19 -3.18
N ASP A 53 -6.76 17.76 -3.89
CA ASP A 53 -7.74 18.65 -3.29
C ASP A 53 -8.51 17.95 -2.16
N SER A 54 -8.92 16.71 -2.38
CA SER A 54 -9.62 15.88 -1.40
C SER A 54 -8.72 15.53 -0.20
N ALA A 55 -7.45 15.16 -0.44
CA ALA A 55 -6.49 14.82 0.61
C ALA A 55 -6.19 16.04 1.49
N ARG A 56 -5.98 17.19 0.86
CA ARG A 56 -5.75 18.48 1.53
C ARG A 56 -6.97 18.94 2.31
N GLN A 57 -8.18 18.80 1.78
CA GLN A 57 -9.41 19.13 2.51
C GLN A 57 -9.55 18.27 3.78
N ARG A 58 -9.29 16.96 3.68
CA ARG A 58 -9.29 16.06 4.85
C ARG A 58 -8.25 16.43 5.89
N ALA A 59 -7.03 16.77 5.46
CA ALA A 59 -5.97 17.20 6.38
C ALA A 59 -6.34 18.50 7.11
N LEU A 60 -6.91 19.47 6.40
CA LEU A 60 -7.36 20.74 6.99
C LEU A 60 -8.54 20.55 7.94
N GLN A 61 -9.45 19.62 7.63
CA GLN A 61 -10.58 19.28 8.49
C GLN A 61 -10.12 18.63 9.80
N LEU A 62 -9.11 17.74 9.75
CA LEU A 62 -8.51 17.13 10.93
C LEU A 62 -7.79 18.13 11.84
N LEU A 63 -7.24 19.21 11.27
CA LEU A 63 -6.66 20.32 12.03
C LEU A 63 -7.67 21.02 12.96
N GLY A 64 -8.96 20.84 12.72
CA GLY A 64 -10.06 21.44 13.48
C GLY A 64 -10.57 20.61 14.66
N ILE A 65 -10.21 19.34 14.79
CA ILE A 65 -10.78 18.46 15.82
C ILE A 65 -9.85 17.27 16.13
N HIS A 66 -9.22 17.32 17.31
CA HIS A 66 -8.76 16.21 18.18
C HIS A 66 -7.89 15.05 17.60
N LEU A 67 -6.76 14.81 18.27
CA LEU A 67 -5.92 13.60 18.21
C LEU A 67 -6.55 12.45 19.03
N PRO A 68 -6.16 11.16 18.88
CA PRO A 68 -5.41 10.47 17.83
C PRO A 68 -6.18 9.25 17.24
N VAL A 69 -5.61 8.61 16.21
CA VAL A 69 -5.95 7.28 15.64
C VAL A 69 -7.38 7.06 15.13
N GLN A 70 -7.56 7.01 13.81
CA GLN A 70 -8.26 5.90 13.15
C GLN A 70 -7.62 5.64 11.78
N THR A 71 -6.84 4.56 11.74
CA THR A 71 -6.75 3.66 10.60
C THR A 71 -8.15 3.19 10.23
N GLU A 72 -8.61 3.53 9.04
CA GLU A 72 -9.74 2.91 8.35
C GLU A 72 -9.41 3.05 6.84
N ALA A 73 -8.85 2.08 6.12
CA ALA A 73 -9.11 0.66 6.14
C ALA A 73 -10.60 0.33 6.19
N GLU A 74 -11.42 1.03 5.39
CA GLU A 74 -12.68 0.45 4.93
C GLU A 74 -12.38 -0.60 3.86
N LEU A 75 -11.96 -1.77 4.33
CA LEU A 75 -12.46 -3.01 3.78
C LEU A 75 -13.70 -3.38 4.61
N ILE A 76 -14.70 -3.95 3.93
CA ILE A 76 -15.95 -4.60 4.38
C ILE A 76 -17.11 -3.73 4.90
N PRO A 77 -18.25 -3.62 4.16
CA PRO A 77 -19.55 -3.51 4.81
C PRO A 77 -19.84 -4.83 5.52
N ARG A 78 -19.72 -4.86 6.86
CA ARG A 78 -20.20 -5.99 7.66
C ARG A 78 -21.69 -5.79 7.95
N PRO A 79 -22.56 -6.75 7.59
CA PRO A 79 -24.00 -6.63 7.82
C PRO A 79 -24.29 -6.89 9.30
N ALA A 80 -24.80 -5.89 10.00
CA ALA A 80 -25.49 -6.09 11.26
C ALA A 80 -26.99 -6.06 10.97
N ALA A 81 -27.55 -7.25 10.78
CA ALA A 81 -28.98 -7.47 10.80
C ALA A 81 -29.55 -7.05 12.17
N ALA A 82 -30.62 -6.25 12.18
CA ALA A 82 -31.92 -6.68 12.71
C ALA A 82 -32.95 -5.54 12.68
N LEU A 83 -34.04 -5.82 11.96
CA LEU A 83 -35.42 -5.39 12.20
C LEU A 83 -35.70 -3.88 12.29
N GLU A 84 -36.19 -3.33 11.18
CA GLU A 84 -37.55 -2.81 11.17
C GLU A 84 -38.26 -3.20 9.86
N ALA A 85 -39.58 -3.31 9.96
CA ALA A 85 -40.43 -4.23 9.23
C ALA A 85 -40.65 -3.90 7.74
N ALA A 86 -40.79 -4.96 6.93
CA ALA A 86 -41.46 -4.98 5.61
C ALA A 86 -42.94 -4.53 5.72
N PRO A 87 -43.74 -4.28 4.65
CA PRO A 87 -43.62 -4.68 3.23
C PRO A 87 -43.84 -3.48 2.26
N TRP A 88 -43.77 -3.52 0.93
CA TRP A 88 -44.18 -4.52 -0.06
C TRP A 88 -43.46 -4.26 -1.39
N SER A 89 -43.37 -5.35 -2.14
CA SER A 89 -43.09 -5.57 -3.56
C SER A 89 -43.40 -4.43 -4.53
N GLU A 90 -42.62 -4.35 -5.60
CA GLU A 90 -43.05 -4.63 -6.98
C GLU A 90 -41.79 -4.56 -7.87
N ALA A 91 -41.22 -5.72 -8.17
CA ALA A 91 -41.42 -6.38 -9.46
C ALA A 91 -41.02 -5.47 -10.63
N SER A 92 -39.81 -5.67 -11.14
CA SER A 92 -39.63 -5.74 -12.58
C SER A 92 -38.47 -6.67 -12.91
N ASN A 93 -38.86 -7.91 -13.21
CA ASN A 93 -38.01 -8.94 -13.80
C ASN A 93 -37.71 -8.57 -15.25
N THR A 94 -36.45 -8.70 -15.64
CA THR A 94 -35.94 -9.22 -16.93
C THR A 94 -34.44 -8.95 -16.91
N ASP A 95 -33.52 -9.84 -17.24
CA ASP A 95 -33.56 -11.07 -18.01
C ASP A 95 -32.28 -11.84 -17.59
N LEU A 96 -32.44 -12.99 -16.92
CA LEU A 96 -31.33 -13.87 -16.56
C LEU A 96 -31.12 -14.84 -17.72
N LEU A 97 -30.13 -14.55 -18.57
CA LEU A 97 -29.61 -15.51 -19.53
C LEU A 97 -28.13 -15.80 -19.24
N LEU A 98 -27.92 -16.98 -18.66
CA LEU A 98 -26.73 -17.84 -18.71
C LEU A 98 -25.42 -17.40 -17.99
N GLU A 99 -25.18 -18.04 -16.84
CA GLU A 99 -23.86 -18.52 -16.39
C GLU A 99 -23.20 -19.46 -17.44
N PRO A 100 -21.95 -19.96 -17.28
CA PRO A 100 -20.77 -19.49 -16.52
C PRO A 100 -19.45 -19.60 -17.34
N THR A 101 -18.39 -18.83 -17.05
CA THR A 101 -16.98 -19.28 -17.25
C THR A 101 -15.92 -18.25 -16.81
N THR A 102 -15.15 -18.67 -15.79
CA THR A 102 -13.71 -18.50 -15.48
C THR A 102 -12.85 -17.43 -16.19
N PRO A 103 -11.99 -16.68 -15.45
CA PRO A 103 -10.98 -15.74 -15.96
C PRO A 103 -9.65 -16.48 -16.29
N PRO A 104 -8.67 -15.90 -17.04
CA PRO A 104 -7.68 -14.98 -16.44
C PRO A 104 -7.02 -13.94 -17.39
N SER A 105 -6.52 -12.83 -16.82
CA SER A 105 -5.49 -11.95 -17.42
C SER A 105 -4.19 -12.72 -17.73
N PRO A 106 -3.27 -12.22 -18.60
CA PRO A 106 -2.11 -11.49 -18.04
C PRO A 106 -1.33 -10.51 -18.99
N ARG A 107 -0.34 -9.82 -18.40
CA ARG A 107 0.85 -9.10 -18.94
C ARG A 107 0.67 -7.64 -19.36
N ARG A 108 1.24 -6.65 -18.64
CA ARG A 108 2.67 -6.30 -18.36
C ARG A 108 3.45 -5.91 -19.61
N SER A 109 3.87 -4.63 -19.66
CA SER A 109 5.15 -4.17 -20.23
C SER A 109 5.58 -2.81 -19.62
N LYS A 110 6.73 -2.78 -18.92
CA LYS A 110 7.63 -1.60 -18.81
C LYS A 110 8.64 -1.68 -20.00
N PRO A 111 9.45 -0.66 -20.40
CA PRO A 111 10.66 -0.26 -19.62
C PRO A 111 11.33 1.16 -19.85
N ALA A 112 12.17 1.53 -18.85
CA ALA A 112 13.43 2.34 -18.87
C ALA A 112 13.37 3.90 -19.03
N VAL A 113 14.23 4.77 -18.45
CA VAL A 113 15.65 4.71 -18.01
C VAL A 113 16.03 5.86 -17.00
N LYS A 114 16.83 5.55 -15.95
CA LYS A 114 17.94 6.26 -15.19
C LYS A 114 17.99 7.81 -14.99
N PRO A 115 18.53 8.31 -13.85
CA PRO A 115 19.98 8.51 -13.71
C PRO A 115 20.62 8.05 -12.38
N SER A 116 21.95 8.00 -12.44
CA SER A 116 22.96 7.63 -11.44
C SER A 116 22.97 8.51 -10.18
N SER A 117 23.40 7.97 -9.04
CA SER A 117 24.21 8.68 -8.03
C SER A 117 24.84 7.73 -6.99
N GLU A 118 26.04 8.13 -6.60
CA GLU A 118 27.11 7.44 -5.85
C GLU A 118 26.85 7.18 -4.35
N LYS A 119 27.64 6.24 -3.80
CA LYS A 119 27.87 5.84 -2.38
C LYS A 119 28.26 7.05 -1.46
N PRO A 120 28.30 6.98 -0.10
CA PRO A 120 28.59 5.81 0.78
C PRO A 120 27.74 5.73 2.10
N PRO A 121 27.98 4.72 2.98
CA PRO A 121 27.02 4.20 3.96
C PRO A 121 27.13 4.87 5.33
N THR A 122 26.10 4.66 6.17
CA THR A 122 26.09 4.53 7.65
C THR A 122 24.89 5.25 8.27
N LYS A 123 23.93 4.48 8.80
CA LYS A 123 23.64 4.33 10.24
C LYS A 123 22.33 3.55 10.42
N ARG A 124 22.36 2.65 11.40
CA ARG A 124 21.30 1.72 11.77
C ARG A 124 20.15 2.51 12.39
N GLU A 125 19.10 2.77 11.62
CA GLU A 125 17.80 3.34 12.04
C GLU A 125 16.69 2.57 11.30
N PRO A 126 15.43 2.64 11.76
CA PRO A 126 14.51 1.52 11.84
C PRO A 126 14.20 0.94 10.46
N VAL A 127 14.90 -0.15 10.14
CA VAL A 127 14.53 -1.21 9.21
C VAL A 127 13.56 -0.75 8.12
N ASP A 128 14.11 -0.16 7.07
CA ASP A 128 13.37 0.10 5.84
C ASP A 128 12.82 -1.24 5.34
N LEU A 129 11.51 -1.47 5.45
CA LEU A 129 10.82 -2.62 4.83
C LEU A 129 11.25 -2.76 3.36
N ALA A 130 11.54 -1.64 2.69
CA ALA A 130 12.11 -1.62 1.35
C ALA A 130 13.50 -2.30 1.23
N ASP A 131 14.39 -2.10 2.20
CA ASP A 131 15.71 -2.74 2.28
C ASP A 131 15.57 -4.24 2.59
N GLU A 132 14.67 -4.63 3.50
CA GLU A 132 14.40 -6.05 3.78
C GLU A 132 13.78 -6.78 2.59
N ILE A 133 12.89 -6.12 1.84
CA ILE A 133 12.33 -6.64 0.58
C ILE A 133 13.43 -6.78 -0.49
N ALA A 134 14.33 -5.79 -0.56
CA ALA A 134 15.47 -5.82 -1.46
C ALA A 134 16.42 -6.97 -1.10
N GLN A 135 16.76 -7.12 0.18
CA GLN A 135 17.60 -8.18 0.70
C GLN A 135 16.98 -9.56 0.47
N THR A 136 15.67 -9.71 0.74
CA THR A 136 14.93 -10.95 0.44
C THR A 136 15.03 -11.32 -1.04
N THR A 137 15.04 -10.32 -1.94
CA THR A 137 15.22 -10.55 -3.37
C THR A 137 16.65 -10.97 -3.71
N VAL A 138 17.64 -10.40 -3.03
CA VAL A 138 19.05 -10.81 -3.16
C VAL A 138 19.22 -12.27 -2.69
N GLU A 139 18.65 -12.64 -1.55
CA GLU A 139 18.72 -14.01 -1.03
C GLU A 139 18.00 -15.01 -1.95
N MET A 140 16.81 -14.69 -2.46
CA MET A 140 16.14 -15.55 -3.43
C MET A 140 16.95 -15.73 -4.71
N LYS A 141 17.58 -14.66 -5.22
CA LYS A 141 18.49 -14.76 -6.36
C LYS A 141 19.72 -15.61 -6.04
N ARG A 142 20.30 -15.47 -4.85
CA ARG A 142 21.45 -16.27 -4.38
C ARG A 142 21.12 -17.76 -4.34
N LEU A 143 19.91 -18.12 -3.90
CA LEU A 143 19.45 -19.51 -3.84
C LEU A 143 19.00 -20.06 -5.20
N GLY A 144 18.94 -19.24 -6.26
CA GLY A 144 18.37 -19.62 -7.55
C GLY A 144 16.84 -19.77 -7.51
N TRP A 145 16.18 -19.24 -6.47
CA TRP A 145 14.72 -19.29 -6.34
C TRP A 145 14.06 -18.32 -7.32
N THR A 146 13.07 -18.82 -8.05
CA THR A 146 12.24 -17.99 -8.91
C THR A 146 11.22 -17.20 -8.09
N GLU A 147 10.73 -16.08 -8.64
CA GLU A 147 9.66 -15.30 -8.00
C GLU A 147 8.40 -16.14 -7.75
N ALA A 148 8.16 -17.15 -8.60
CA ALA A 148 7.05 -18.10 -8.46
C ALA A 148 7.25 -19.04 -7.25
N GLN A 149 8.45 -19.57 -7.03
CA GLN A 149 8.77 -20.40 -5.85
C GLN A 149 8.71 -19.58 -4.56
N GLY A 150 9.26 -18.36 -4.57
CA GLY A 150 9.13 -17.43 -3.46
C GLY A 150 7.65 -17.16 -3.14
N ARG A 151 6.84 -16.85 -4.16
CA ARG A 151 5.40 -16.63 -3.98
C ARG A 151 4.64 -17.85 -3.47
N ALA A 152 4.96 -19.05 -3.93
CA ALA A 152 4.35 -20.28 -3.45
C ALA A 152 4.68 -20.51 -1.96
N CYS A 153 5.95 -20.32 -1.58
CA CYS A 153 6.40 -20.44 -0.20
C CYS A 153 5.72 -19.42 0.73
N LEU A 154 5.50 -18.18 0.25
CA LEU A 154 4.81 -17.14 1.01
C LEU A 154 3.32 -17.42 1.18
N LEU A 155 2.69 -18.03 0.16
CA LEU A 155 1.29 -18.43 0.23
C LEU A 155 1.11 -19.61 1.19
N GLU A 156 2.05 -20.55 1.20
CA GLU A 156 2.01 -21.74 2.06
C GLU A 156 2.32 -21.39 3.53
N ARG A 157 3.30 -20.52 3.79
CA ARG A 157 3.73 -20.19 5.16
C ARG A 157 2.94 -19.04 5.80
N TYR A 158 2.62 -17.99 5.03
CA TYR A 158 1.98 -16.77 5.55
C TYR A 158 0.61 -16.49 4.93
N GLY A 159 0.17 -17.29 3.95
CA GLY A 159 -1.08 -17.03 3.22
C GLY A 159 -1.01 -15.82 2.28
N LYS A 160 0.19 -15.26 2.03
CA LYS A 160 0.38 -14.02 1.27
C LYS A 160 0.86 -14.29 -0.15
N ARG A 161 0.47 -13.42 -1.10
CA ARG A 161 0.85 -13.55 -2.51
C ARG A 161 2.08 -12.73 -2.88
N SER A 162 2.54 -11.85 -1.99
CA SER A 162 3.67 -10.96 -2.22
C SER A 162 4.41 -10.71 -0.92
N ARG A 163 5.73 -10.51 -1.04
CA ARG A 163 6.63 -10.13 0.07
C ARG A 163 6.24 -8.77 0.65
N GLN A 164 5.68 -7.89 -0.18
CA GLN A 164 5.18 -6.57 0.23
C GLN A 164 3.90 -6.64 1.08
N GLN A 165 3.27 -7.82 1.19
CA GLN A 165 2.08 -8.03 2.04
C GLN A 165 2.42 -8.70 3.38
N LEU A 166 3.71 -8.95 3.63
CA LEU A 166 4.22 -9.45 4.90
C LEU A 166 4.37 -8.27 5.86
N THR A 167 4.11 -8.52 7.15
CA THR A 167 4.52 -7.60 8.21
C THR A 167 6.05 -7.62 8.38
N ASP A 168 6.61 -6.63 9.08
CA ASP A 168 8.06 -6.57 9.33
C ASP A 168 8.57 -7.87 10.00
N GLU A 169 7.81 -8.42 10.95
CA GLU A 169 8.13 -9.71 11.59
C GLU A 169 8.12 -10.89 10.61
N GLU A 170 7.10 -10.97 9.75
CA GLU A 170 6.95 -12.04 8.76
C GLU A 170 8.03 -11.94 7.66
N LEU A 171 8.37 -10.72 7.25
CA LEU A 171 9.41 -10.47 6.26
C LEU A 171 10.79 -10.81 6.82
N LEU A 172 11.08 -10.41 8.06
CA LEU A 172 12.31 -10.75 8.75
C LEU A 172 12.45 -12.26 8.97
N ASP A 173 11.37 -12.94 9.37
CA ASP A 173 11.34 -14.40 9.47
C ASP A 173 11.61 -15.08 8.13
N PHE A 174 10.99 -14.58 7.06
CA PHE A 174 11.22 -15.08 5.71
C PHE A 174 12.66 -14.85 5.24
N LEU A 175 13.23 -13.68 5.52
CA LEU A 175 14.61 -13.34 5.20
C LEU A 175 15.59 -14.25 5.95
N HIS A 176 15.41 -14.42 7.27
CA HIS A 176 16.21 -15.34 8.07
C HIS A 176 16.10 -16.78 7.58
N PHE A 177 14.91 -17.21 7.17
CA PHE A 177 14.72 -18.54 6.60
C PHE A 177 15.54 -18.74 5.32
N LEU A 178 15.55 -17.76 4.40
CA LEU A 178 16.34 -17.82 3.17
C LEU A 178 17.85 -17.79 3.45
N GLN A 179 18.30 -17.00 4.41
CA GLN A 179 19.71 -16.96 4.82
C GLN A 179 20.20 -18.32 5.36
N ARG A 180 19.31 -19.10 5.98
CA ARG A 180 19.62 -20.45 6.47
C ARG A 180 19.58 -21.54 5.40
N GLN A 181 19.06 -21.25 4.20
CA GLN A 181 19.08 -22.22 3.10
C GLN A 181 20.49 -22.28 2.48
N PRO A 182 21.00 -23.50 2.19
CA PRO A 182 22.22 -23.65 1.42
C PRO A 182 21.99 -23.08 0.01
N SER A 183 22.87 -22.18 -0.46
CA SER A 183 22.85 -21.79 -1.86
C SER A 183 23.11 -23.02 -2.70
N ALA A 184 22.24 -23.29 -3.68
CA ALA A 184 22.35 -24.40 -4.62
C ALA A 184 23.59 -24.36 -5.53
N GLY A 185 24.62 -23.58 -5.16
CA GLY A 185 25.84 -23.33 -5.90
C GLY A 185 27.14 -23.70 -5.18
N GLU A 186 27.10 -24.47 -4.09
CA GLU A 186 28.27 -25.32 -3.77
C GLU A 186 28.09 -26.66 -4.50
N PRO A 187 28.82 -26.90 -5.60
CA PRO A 187 29.15 -28.28 -5.92
C PRO A 187 29.93 -28.81 -4.72
N SER A 188 29.36 -29.78 -4.00
CA SER A 188 30.18 -30.72 -3.25
C SER A 188 31.06 -31.44 -4.28
N PHE A 189 32.34 -31.06 -4.30
CA PHE A 189 33.57 -31.80 -4.63
C PHE A 189 34.60 -30.92 -5.33
#